data_AF-M7X926-F1
#
_entry.id   AF-M7X926-F1
#
_cell.length_a   1.000
_cell.length_b   1.000
_cell.length_c   1.000
_cell.angle_alpha   90.00
_cell.angle_beta   90.00
_cell.angle_gamma   90.00
#
_symmetry.space_group_name_H-M   'P 1'
#
loop_
_entity.id
_entity.type
_entity.pdbx_description
1 polymer ?
#
loop_
_entity_poly.entity_id
_entity_poly.type
_entity_poly.pdbx_seq_one_letter_code
_entity_poly.pdbx_strand_id
1 'polypeptide(L)'
;MKKLFSLSVFILLIAFVGTEAKAQKLKVPGADLATQVLGILDKTDGLGLTADQTSKLKANNKSFVDDVFGVLNGNLSDDAKKSKFLDLKKIRQNFLMGLLGQSLLGKYNGSVNKLLGPLKSQLGPAALAF
;
A
#
# COMPACT_ATOMS: atom_id res chain seq x y z
N MET A 1 68.27 24.83 3.52
CA MET A 1 68.08 24.45 2.11
C MET A 1 66.93 23.46 2.02
N LYS A 2 65.97 23.78 1.15
CA LYS A 2 64.68 23.13 0.96
C LYS A 2 64.85 21.73 0.35
N LYS A 3 64.11 20.74 0.84
CA LYS A 3 63.71 19.58 0.04
C LYS A 3 62.22 19.31 0.32
N LEU A 4 61.39 19.79 -0.60
CA LEU A 4 59.98 19.48 -0.68
C LEU A 4 59.85 17.97 -0.93
N PHE A 5 59.07 17.28 -0.09
CA PHE A 5 58.55 15.97 -0.43
C PHE A 5 57.08 16.07 -0.82
N SER A 6 56.78 15.29 -1.85
CA SER A 6 55.68 15.37 -2.77
C SER A 6 54.32 15.04 -2.16
N LEU A 7 53.33 15.85 -2.55
CA LEU A 7 51.97 15.48 -2.97
C LEU A 7 51.57 14.01 -2.79
N SER A 8 50.55 13.74 -1.97
CA SER A 8 49.59 12.65 -2.17
C SER A 8 48.30 12.96 -1.41
N VAL A 9 47.42 13.66 -2.11
CA VAL A 9 46.03 13.89 -1.73
C VAL A 9 45.27 12.57 -1.93
N PHE A 10 44.91 11.91 -0.83
CA PHE A 10 44.00 10.75 -0.87
C PHE A 10 42.57 11.27 -0.71
N ILE A 11 41.97 11.73 -1.81
CA ILE A 11 40.51 11.98 -1.87
C ILE A 11 39.85 10.61 -1.90
N LEU A 12 39.37 10.17 -0.74
CA LEU A 12 38.46 9.03 -0.65
C LEU A 12 37.08 9.48 -1.16
N LEU A 13 36.87 9.26 -2.45
CA LEU A 13 35.61 9.49 -3.14
C LEU A 13 34.61 8.44 -2.65
N ILE A 14 33.80 8.79 -1.64
CA ILE A 14 32.63 8.01 -1.25
C ILE A 14 31.60 8.20 -2.35
N ALA A 15 31.73 7.42 -3.42
CA ALA A 15 30.63 7.16 -4.33
C ALA A 15 29.63 6.27 -3.58
N PHE A 16 28.75 6.90 -2.81
CA PHE A 16 27.53 6.27 -2.34
C PHE A 16 26.69 6.01 -3.60
N VAL A 17 26.92 4.86 -4.22
CA VAL A 17 26.07 4.34 -5.29
C VAL A 17 24.72 4.08 -4.61
N GLY A 18 23.84 5.07 -4.70
CA GLY A 18 22.43 4.91 -4.39
C GLY A 18 21.92 3.80 -5.29
N THR A 19 21.79 2.59 -4.76
CA THR A 19 20.96 1.59 -5.39
C THR A 19 19.56 2.15 -5.33
N GLU A 20 19.10 2.74 -6.43
CA GLU A 20 17.68 2.89 -6.68
C GLU A 20 17.10 1.47 -6.62
N ALA A 21 16.57 1.11 -5.46
CA ALA A 21 15.71 -0.03 -5.32
C ALA A 21 14.53 0.22 -6.24
N LYS A 22 14.64 -0.22 -7.49
CA LYS A 22 13.51 -0.37 -8.40
C LYS A 22 12.57 -1.33 -7.69
N ALA A 23 11.61 -0.75 -6.97
CA ALA A 23 10.52 -1.48 -6.36
C ALA A 23 9.97 -2.39 -7.45
N GLN A 24 10.27 -3.69 -7.34
CA GLN A 24 9.72 -4.67 -8.24
C GLN A 24 8.22 -4.56 -8.06
N LYS A 25 7.56 -3.95 -9.06
CA LYS A 25 6.10 -3.94 -9.16
C LYS A 25 5.71 -5.40 -9.02
N LEU A 26 4.96 -5.73 -7.97
CA LEU A 26 4.30 -7.01 -7.82
C LEU A 26 3.33 -7.16 -9.00
N LYS A 27 3.86 -7.54 -10.16
CA LYS A 27 3.06 -8.00 -11.29
C LYS A 27 2.68 -9.42 -10.93
N VAL A 28 1.47 -9.60 -10.38
CA VAL A 28 0.74 -10.85 -10.61
C VAL A 28 0.42 -10.81 -12.11
N PRO A 29 1.08 -11.62 -12.96
CA PRO A 29 0.90 -11.52 -14.40
C PRO A 29 -0.57 -11.80 -14.77
N GLY A 30 -1.26 -10.84 -15.40
CA GLY A 30 -2.57 -11.04 -16.01
C GLY A 30 -3.82 -10.65 -15.20
N ALA A 31 -3.71 -10.26 -13.92
CA ALA A 31 -4.86 -9.84 -13.12
C ALA A 31 -5.18 -8.34 -13.28
N ASP A 32 -6.46 -7.98 -13.37
CA ASP A 32 -6.90 -6.57 -13.38
C ASP A 32 -6.55 -5.86 -12.05
N LEU A 33 -6.62 -4.53 -12.03
CA LEU A 33 -6.21 -3.74 -10.86
C LEU A 33 -7.04 -4.07 -9.61
N ALA A 34 -8.34 -4.37 -9.74
CA ALA A 34 -9.19 -4.72 -8.61
C ALA A 34 -8.78 -6.05 -8.01
N THR A 35 -8.50 -7.05 -8.85
CA THR A 35 -7.98 -8.35 -8.42
C THR A 35 -6.63 -8.22 -7.71
N GLN A 36 -5.73 -7.34 -8.19
CA GLN A 36 -4.44 -7.08 -7.52
C GLN A 36 -4.62 -6.43 -6.14
N VAL A 37 -5.53 -5.45 -6.02
CA VAL A 37 -5.86 -4.81 -4.74
C VAL A 37 -6.45 -5.82 -3.77
N LEU A 38 -7.43 -6.61 -4.20
CA LEU A 38 -8.04 -7.65 -3.37
C LEU A 38 -6.98 -8.64 -2.87
N GLY A 39 -6.11 -9.11 -3.75
CA GLY A 39 -4.99 -9.98 -3.38
C GLY A 39 -4.02 -9.36 -2.38
N ILE A 40 -3.86 -8.03 -2.35
CA ILE A 40 -3.09 -7.34 -1.33
C ILE A 40 -3.85 -7.29 0.01
N LEU A 41 -5.15 -6.99 -0.01
CA LEU A 41 -5.97 -6.94 1.21
C LEU A 41 -6.09 -8.32 1.88
N ASP A 42 -6.07 -9.39 1.10
CA ASP A 42 -6.16 -10.77 1.60
C ASP A 42 -4.82 -11.32 2.12
N LYS A 43 -3.71 -10.58 2.00
CA LYS A 43 -2.42 -10.96 2.59
C LYS A 43 -2.40 -10.67 4.09
N THR A 44 -2.92 -11.64 4.84
CA THR A 44 -3.04 -11.58 6.31
C THR A 44 -2.02 -12.47 7.03
N ASP A 45 -1.06 -13.05 6.30
CA ASP A 45 -0.04 -13.94 6.85
C ASP A 45 0.75 -13.23 7.97
N GLY A 46 0.99 -13.95 9.07
CA GLY A 46 1.71 -13.42 10.23
C GLY A 46 0.88 -12.50 11.15
N LEU A 47 -0.40 -12.26 10.86
CA LEU A 47 -1.29 -11.52 11.79
C LEU A 47 -1.89 -12.40 12.89
N GLY A 48 -1.83 -13.73 12.76
CA GLY A 48 -2.36 -14.66 13.75
C GLY A 48 -3.88 -14.59 13.91
N LEU A 49 -4.61 -14.32 12.82
CA LEU A 49 -6.07 -14.23 12.83
C LEU A 49 -6.71 -15.59 13.08
N THR A 50 -7.84 -15.60 13.78
CA THR A 50 -8.70 -16.79 13.86
C THR A 50 -9.32 -17.10 12.50
N ALA A 51 -9.87 -18.31 12.34
CA ALA A 51 -10.60 -18.68 11.13
C ALA A 51 -11.81 -17.77 10.87
N ASP A 52 -12.54 -17.41 11.94
CA ASP A 52 -13.69 -16.49 11.86
C ASP A 52 -13.26 -15.08 11.45
N GLN A 53 -12.21 -14.54 12.07
CA GLN A 53 -11.66 -13.23 11.69
C GLN A 53 -11.18 -13.22 10.24
N THR A 54 -10.49 -14.27 9.81
CA THR A 54 -10.00 -14.41 8.43
C THR A 54 -11.16 -14.42 7.44
N SER A 55 -12.20 -15.22 7.70
CA SER A 55 -13.38 -15.32 6.83
C SER A 55 -14.10 -13.97 6.71
N LYS A 56 -14.37 -13.30 7.84
CA LYS A 56 -15.03 -11.98 7.87
C LYS A 56 -14.19 -10.91 7.18
N LEU A 57 -12.88 -10.91 7.41
CA LEU A 57 -11.97 -9.95 6.77
C LEU A 57 -11.97 -10.11 5.26
N LYS A 58 -11.86 -11.34 4.74
CA LYS A 58 -11.89 -11.62 3.29
C LYS A 58 -13.23 -11.24 2.65
N ALA A 59 -14.34 -11.57 3.31
CA ALA A 59 -15.67 -11.17 2.84
C ALA A 59 -15.79 -9.64 2.73
N ASN A 60 -15.32 -8.91 3.76
CA ASN A 60 -15.33 -7.45 3.73
C ASN A 60 -14.33 -6.88 2.73
N ASN A 61 -13.15 -7.49 2.55
CA ASN A 61 -12.16 -7.09 1.54
C ASN A 61 -12.77 -7.11 0.14
N LYS A 62 -13.48 -8.18 -0.20
CA LYS A 62 -14.16 -8.30 -1.49
C LYS A 62 -15.19 -7.18 -1.68
N SER A 63 -16.12 -7.02 -0.73
CA SER A 63 -17.15 -5.98 -0.80
C SER A 63 -16.55 -4.59 -0.91
N PHE A 64 -15.50 -4.30 -0.13
CA PHE A 64 -14.85 -3.00 -0.13
C PHE A 64 -14.15 -2.71 -1.47
N VAL A 65 -13.50 -3.70 -2.08
CA VAL A 65 -12.92 -3.54 -3.42
C VAL A 65 -14.01 -3.32 -4.46
N ASP A 66 -15.09 -4.11 -4.43
CA ASP A 66 -16.23 -3.93 -5.33
C ASP A 66 -16.80 -2.50 -5.22
N ASP A 67 -16.96 -1.97 -4.00
CA ASP A 67 -17.44 -0.60 -3.75
C ASP A 67 -16.47 0.47 -4.26
N VAL A 68 -15.16 0.32 -3.98
CA VAL A 68 -14.12 1.26 -4.44
C VAL A 68 -14.10 1.34 -5.96
N PHE A 69 -14.11 0.20 -6.66
CA PHE A 69 -14.06 0.19 -8.12
C PHE A 69 -15.41 0.58 -8.74
N GLY A 70 -16.53 0.34 -8.05
CA GLY A 70 -17.83 0.87 -8.43
C GLY A 70 -17.86 2.40 -8.43
N VAL A 71 -17.32 3.04 -7.38
CA VAL A 71 -17.19 4.51 -7.32
C VAL A 71 -16.21 5.02 -8.38
N LEU A 72 -15.06 4.35 -8.54
CA LEU A 72 -14.02 4.75 -9.50
C LEU A 72 -14.54 4.75 -10.94
N ASN A 73 -15.23 3.68 -11.34
CA ASN A 73 -15.74 3.47 -12.70
C ASN A 73 -17.12 4.12 -12.93
N GLY A 74 -17.79 4.60 -11.87
CA GLY A 74 -19.07 5.27 -11.97
C GLY A 74 -19.00 6.68 -12.57
N ASN A 75 -20.17 7.22 -12.91
CA ASN A 75 -20.32 8.53 -13.57
C ASN A 75 -20.46 9.71 -12.58
N LEU A 76 -19.88 9.60 -11.39
CA LEU A 76 -19.87 10.68 -10.40
C LEU A 76 -18.84 11.75 -10.77
N SER A 77 -19.07 12.99 -10.34
CA SER A 77 -18.06 14.05 -10.40
C SER A 77 -16.86 13.71 -9.51
N ASP A 78 -15.70 14.31 -9.79
CA ASP A 78 -14.46 14.04 -9.04
C ASP A 78 -14.60 14.34 -7.54
N ASP A 79 -15.30 15.43 -7.18
CA ASP A 79 -15.51 15.79 -5.78
C ASP A 79 -16.47 14.82 -5.08
N ALA A 80 -17.51 14.34 -5.79
CA ALA A 80 -18.38 13.30 -5.27
C ALA A 80 -17.61 11.98 -5.07
N LYS A 81 -16.71 11.61 -6.00
CA LYS A 81 -15.85 10.42 -5.86
C LYS A 81 -14.92 10.55 -4.64
N LYS A 82 -14.25 11.69 -4.45
CA LYS A 82 -13.40 11.94 -3.27
C LYS A 82 -14.18 11.77 -1.97
N SER A 83 -15.37 12.37 -1.86
CA SER A 83 -16.22 12.22 -0.67
C SER A 83 -16.57 10.76 -0.42
N LYS A 84 -16.97 10.01 -1.46
CA LYS A 84 -17.29 8.58 -1.34
C LYS A 84 -16.09 7.75 -0.90
N PHE A 85 -14.90 8.00 -1.43
CA PHE A 85 -13.69 7.29 -0.98
C PHE A 85 -13.34 7.56 0.48
N LEU A 86 -13.49 8.80 0.94
CA LEU A 86 -13.28 9.14 2.34
C LEU A 86 -14.31 8.46 3.26
N ASP A 87 -15.55 8.33 2.82
CA ASP A 87 -16.58 7.64 3.59
C ASP A 87 -16.34 6.11 3.62
N LEU A 88 -15.97 5.52 2.48
CA LEU A 88 -15.54 4.12 2.41
C LEU A 88 -14.37 3.84 3.34
N LYS A 89 -13.37 4.74 3.41
CA LYS A 89 -12.26 4.64 4.35
C LYS A 89 -12.74 4.59 5.80
N LYS A 90 -13.64 5.49 6.21
CA LYS A 90 -14.17 5.52 7.59
C LYS A 90 -14.92 4.23 7.92
N ILE A 91 -15.82 3.79 7.03
CA ILE A 91 -16.59 2.55 7.21
C ILE A 91 -15.65 1.36 7.36
N ARG A 92 -14.64 1.27 6.49
CA ARG A 92 -13.64 0.21 6.51
C ARG A 92 -12.82 0.21 7.80
N GLN A 93 -12.35 1.38 8.25
CA GLN A 93 -11.58 1.50 9.49
C GLN A 93 -12.42 1.09 10.72
N ASN A 94 -13.71 1.46 10.77
CA ASN A 94 -14.60 1.06 11.86
C ASN A 94 -14.81 -0.46 11.89
N PHE A 95 -15.06 -1.08 10.73
CA PHE A 95 -15.16 -2.54 10.62
C PHE A 95 -13.89 -3.22 11.09
N LEU A 96 -12.74 -2.76 10.58
CA LEU A 96 -11.44 -3.33 10.90
C LEU A 96 -11.10 -3.19 12.40
N MET A 97 -11.42 -2.05 13.00
CA MET A 97 -11.26 -1.83 14.43
C MET A 97 -12.08 -2.83 15.25
N GLY A 98 -13.35 -3.04 14.89
CA GLY A 98 -14.21 -4.01 15.57
C GLY A 98 -13.77 -5.46 15.40
N LEU A 99 -13.20 -5.81 14.24
CA LEU A 99 -12.78 -7.18 13.94
C LEU A 99 -11.40 -7.54 14.51
N LEU A 100 -10.44 -6.62 14.39
CA LEU A 100 -9.02 -6.86 14.65
C LEU A 100 -8.55 -6.24 15.98
N GLY A 101 -9.22 -5.20 16.45
CA GLY A 101 -8.72 -4.35 17.53
C GLY A 101 -7.49 -3.52 17.12
N GLN A 102 -7.10 -2.61 18.01
CA GLN A 102 -6.07 -1.59 17.71
C GLN A 102 -4.72 -2.17 17.26
N SER A 103 -4.23 -3.22 17.94
CA SER A 103 -2.89 -3.77 17.71
C SER A 103 -2.78 -4.44 16.34
N LEU A 104 -3.71 -5.33 16.00
CA LEU A 104 -3.71 -6.03 14.71
C LEU A 104 -4.09 -5.10 13.56
N LEU A 105 -4.97 -4.12 13.79
CA LEU A 105 -5.31 -3.10 12.81
C LEU A 105 -4.07 -2.32 12.35
N GLY A 106 -3.23 -1.86 13.28
CA GLY A 106 -2.01 -1.15 12.95
C GLY A 106 -1.08 -1.96 12.04
N LYS A 107 -0.88 -3.25 12.35
CA LYS A 107 -0.07 -4.18 11.54
C LYS A 107 -0.68 -4.40 10.16
N TYR A 108 -1.99 -4.63 10.09
CA TYR A 108 -2.72 -4.85 8.84
C TYR A 108 -2.63 -3.61 7.93
N ASN A 109 -2.99 -2.43 8.43
CA ASN A 109 -2.94 -1.18 7.68
C ASN A 109 -1.50 -0.84 7.21
N GLY A 110 -0.49 -1.14 8.04
CA GLY A 110 0.92 -0.95 7.66
C GLY A 110 1.32 -1.84 6.49
N SER A 111 0.97 -3.13 6.55
CA SER A 111 1.23 -4.09 5.47
C SER A 111 0.52 -3.69 4.18
N VAL A 112 -0.78 -3.40 4.26
CA VAL A 112 -1.60 -2.98 3.12
C VAL A 112 -1.04 -1.72 2.48
N ASN A 113 -0.71 -0.68 3.26
CA ASN A 113 -0.15 0.56 2.72
C ASN A 113 1.19 0.35 2.01
N LYS A 114 2.06 -0.50 2.56
CA LYS A 114 3.34 -0.84 1.95
C LYS A 114 3.14 -1.56 0.61
N LEU A 115 2.23 -2.52 0.57
CA LEU A 115 1.96 -3.34 -0.61
C LEU A 115 1.17 -2.59 -1.70
N LEU A 116 0.28 -1.68 -1.31
CA LEU A 116 -0.47 -0.82 -2.25
C LEU A 116 0.37 0.32 -2.83
N GLY A 117 1.48 0.70 -2.18
CA GLY A 117 2.35 1.80 -2.61
C GLY A 117 2.62 1.83 -4.13
N PRO A 118 3.07 0.73 -4.75
CA PRO A 118 3.31 0.66 -6.20
C PRO A 118 2.07 0.83 -7.09
N LEU A 119 0.86 0.62 -6.56
CA LEU A 119 -0.41 0.70 -7.29
C LEU A 119 -1.12 2.05 -7.12
N LYS A 120 -0.65 2.93 -6.21
CA LYS A 120 -1.33 4.20 -5.89
C LYS A 120 -1.55 5.09 -7.11
N SER A 121 -0.59 5.16 -8.03
CA SER A 121 -0.75 5.94 -9.27
C SER A 121 -1.83 5.39 -10.20
N GLN A 122 -2.03 4.07 -10.21
CA GLN A 122 -3.07 3.42 -11.00
C GLN A 122 -4.45 3.55 -10.34
N LEU A 123 -4.49 3.61 -9.01
CA LEU A 123 -5.72 3.86 -8.25
C LEU A 123 -6.21 5.32 -8.36
N GLY A 124 -5.29 6.27 -8.55
CA GLY A 124 -5.62 7.69 -8.62
C GLY A 124 -6.42 8.12 -7.37
N PRO A 125 -7.60 8.77 -7.51
CA PRO A 125 -8.38 9.23 -6.38
C PRO A 125 -8.90 8.11 -5.47
N ALA A 126 -9.02 6.87 -5.97
CA ALA A 126 -9.41 5.71 -5.15
C ALA A 126 -8.39 5.39 -4.06
N ALA A 127 -7.13 5.84 -4.18
CA ALA A 127 -6.13 5.68 -3.13
C ALA A 127 -6.54 6.36 -1.81
N LEU A 128 -7.47 7.32 -1.82
CA LEU A 128 -8.02 7.95 -0.62
C LEU A 128 -8.86 7.02 0.25
N ALA A 129 -9.33 5.89 -0.29
CA ALA A 129 -10.13 4.91 0.45
C ALA A 129 -9.29 4.06 1.42
N PHE A 130 -7.96 4.06 1.27
CA PHE A 130 -7.01 3.24 2.04
C PHE A 130 -6.23 4.11 3.04
#